data_AF-A0A443S006-F1
#
_entry.id   AF-A0A443S006-F1
#
_cell.length_a   1.000
_cell.length_b   1.000
_cell.length_c   1.000
_cell.angle_alpha   90.00
_cell.angle_beta   90.00
_cell.angle_gamma   90.00
#
_symmetry.space_group_name_H-M   'P 1'
#
loop_
_entity.id
_entity.type
_entity.pdbx_description
1 polymer ?
#
loop_
_entity_poly.entity_id
_entity_poly.type
_entity_poly.pdbx_seq_one_letter_code
_entity_poly.pdbx_strand_id
1 'polypeptide(L)'
;MNRFAKLFPKCLKSKTSIIGMIHVRSLPGTPLHKLTVQELIDKACEEALMYKKYNFDGVIVENMHDVPYVCSKDSGPEVLSVMTA
;
A
#
# COMPACT_ATOMS: atom_id res chain seq x y z
N MET A 1 -25.36 7.45 6.91
CA MET A 1 -24.97 6.92 5.59
C MET A 1 -24.37 8.04 4.74
N ASN A 2 -23.04 8.32 4.85
CA ASN A 2 -22.24 8.98 3.79
C ASN A 2 -20.75 9.18 4.15
N ARG A 3 -20.10 8.22 4.84
CA ARG A 3 -18.68 8.36 5.23
C ARG A 3 -17.75 8.45 4.02
N PHE A 4 -18.01 7.66 2.99
CA PHE A 4 -17.24 7.66 1.76
C PHE A 4 -17.33 9.00 1.02
N ALA A 5 -18.54 9.54 0.83
CA ALA A 5 -18.73 10.83 0.17
C ALA A 5 -18.10 12.02 0.94
N LYS A 6 -17.93 11.91 2.26
CA LYS A 6 -17.18 12.90 3.06
C LYS A 6 -15.67 12.87 2.76
N LEU A 7 -15.11 11.69 2.53
CA LEU A 7 -13.69 11.51 2.21
C LEU A 7 -13.40 11.82 0.73
N PHE A 8 -14.34 11.49 -0.15
CA PHE A 8 -14.19 11.61 -1.60
C PHE A 8 -15.24 12.55 -2.21
N PRO A 9 -15.21 13.87 -1.90
CA PRO A 9 -16.27 14.80 -2.32
C PRO A 9 -16.38 14.98 -3.84
N LYS A 10 -15.37 14.57 -4.62
CA LYS A 10 -15.44 14.54 -6.08
C LYS A 10 -16.61 13.68 -6.58
N CYS A 11 -16.94 12.59 -5.89
CA CYS A 11 -18.06 11.72 -6.29
C CYS A 11 -19.42 12.43 -6.22
N LEU A 12 -19.58 13.41 -5.31
CA LEU A 12 -20.78 14.23 -5.19
C LEU A 12 -20.96 15.23 -6.34
N LYS A 13 -19.89 15.50 -7.09
CA LYS A 13 -19.87 16.42 -8.24
C LYS A 13 -19.80 15.68 -9.59
N SER A 14 -20.20 14.39 -9.60
CA SER A 14 -20.09 13.51 -10.77
C SER A 14 -18.67 13.41 -11.35
N LYS A 15 -17.65 13.58 -10.51
CA LYS A 15 -16.24 13.37 -10.87
C LYS A 15 -15.74 12.07 -10.28
N THR A 16 -15.01 11.28 -11.09
CA THR A 16 -14.38 10.05 -10.64
C THR A 16 -13.30 10.35 -9.62
N SER A 17 -13.30 9.61 -8.51
CA SER A 17 -12.20 9.63 -7.54
C SER A 17 -11.13 8.63 -7.97
N ILE A 18 -9.87 9.03 -7.94
CA ILE A 18 -8.74 8.20 -8.35
C ILE A 18 -7.98 7.75 -7.11
N ILE A 19 -7.87 6.44 -6.89
CA ILE A 19 -7.16 5.85 -5.75
C ILE A 19 -5.95 5.09 -6.29
N GLY A 20 -4.76 5.40 -5.78
CA GLY A 20 -3.50 4.75 -6.18
C GLY A 20 -3.27 3.49 -5.36
N MET A 21 -2.72 2.44 -5.97
CA MET A 21 -2.34 1.21 -5.29
C MET A 21 -0.83 1.14 -5.14
N ILE A 22 -0.34 1.31 -3.91
CA ILE A 22 1.07 1.17 -3.56
C ILE A 22 1.31 -0.32 -3.28
N HIS A 23 2.03 -0.98 -4.19
CA HIS A 23 2.40 -2.37 -4.01
C HIS A 23 3.77 -2.43 -3.36
N VAL A 24 3.81 -2.63 -2.05
CA VAL A 24 5.08 -2.74 -1.34
C VAL A 24 5.90 -3.89 -1.91
N ARG A 25 7.23 -3.79 -1.86
CA ARG A 25 8.11 -4.89 -2.28
C ARG A 25 8.01 -6.04 -1.28
N SER A 26 8.55 -7.20 -1.66
CA SER A 26 8.60 -8.40 -0.83
C SER A 26 9.07 -8.05 0.58
N LEU A 27 8.26 -8.42 1.57
CA LEU A 27 8.47 -8.07 2.98
C LEU A 27 9.38 -9.07 3.70
N PRO A 28 10.01 -8.70 4.84
CA PRO A 28 10.79 -9.64 5.63
C PRO A 28 9.97 -10.89 5.98
N GLY A 29 10.59 -12.06 5.83
CA GLY A 29 9.92 -13.35 6.00
C GLY A 29 9.34 -13.94 4.72
N THR A 30 9.34 -13.19 3.60
CA THR A 30 8.89 -13.71 2.30
C THR A 30 10.05 -14.20 1.44
N PRO A 31 9.83 -15.16 0.51
CA PRO A 31 10.95 -15.86 -0.15
C PRO A 31 11.85 -14.96 -1.00
N LEU A 32 11.29 -13.88 -1.57
CA LEU A 32 12.03 -12.95 -2.43
C LEU A 32 12.39 -11.64 -1.74
N HIS A 33 12.35 -11.57 -0.41
CA HIS A 33 12.79 -10.41 0.36
C HIS A 33 14.26 -10.07 0.10
N LYS A 34 14.55 -8.79 -0.17
CA LYS A 34 15.92 -8.31 -0.46
C LYS A 34 16.27 -6.94 0.10
N LEU A 35 15.27 -6.15 0.50
CA LEU A 35 15.44 -4.76 0.89
C LEU A 35 15.43 -4.63 2.41
N THR A 36 16.07 -3.61 2.95
CA THR A 36 15.87 -3.24 4.35
C THR A 36 14.47 -2.66 4.56
N VAL A 37 13.97 -2.69 5.80
CA VAL A 37 12.67 -2.09 6.13
C VAL A 37 12.62 -0.61 5.77
N GLN A 38 13.72 0.14 5.98
CA GLN A 38 13.78 1.55 5.59
C GLN A 38 13.65 1.73 4.07
N GLU A 39 14.33 0.91 3.26
CA GLU A 39 14.21 0.97 1.80
C GLU A 39 12.80 0.61 1.30
N LEU A 40 12.07 -0.26 2.00
CA LEU A 40 10.67 -0.56 1.72
C LEU A 40 9.79 0.68 1.96
N ILE A 41 9.97 1.33 3.11
CA ILE A 41 9.24 2.54 3.49
C ILE A 41 9.55 3.68 2.51
N ASP A 42 10.83 3.92 2.21
CA ASP A 42 11.26 4.99 1.31
C ASP A 42 10.61 4.84 -0.07
N LYS A 43 10.60 3.62 -0.63
CA LYS A 43 9.94 3.34 -1.91
C LYS A 43 8.43 3.54 -1.87
N ALA A 44 7.76 3.08 -0.81
CA ALA A 44 6.32 3.29 -0.64
C ALA A 44 5.98 4.79 -0.51
N CYS A 45 6.80 5.56 0.22
CA CYS A 45 6.67 6.99 0.36
C CYS A 45 6.94 7.73 -0.97
N GLU A 46 7.93 7.32 -1.75
CA GLU A 46 8.20 7.87 -3.09
C GLU A 46 6.97 7.73 -4.01
N GLU A 47 6.35 6.54 -4.04
CA GLU A 47 5.12 6.28 -4.81
C GLU A 47 3.94 7.13 -4.30
N ALA A 48 3.75 7.22 -2.97
CA ALA A 48 2.71 8.04 -2.37
C ALA A 48 2.88 9.54 -2.71
N LEU A 49 4.12 10.05 -2.68
CA LEU A 49 4.45 11.43 -3.03
C LEU A 49 4.16 11.70 -4.52
N MET A 50 4.40 10.71 -5.39
CA MET A 50 4.02 10.81 -6.80
C MET A 50 2.50 10.88 -6.96
N TYR A 51 1.73 10.02 -6.30
CA TYR A 51 0.26 10.09 -6.35
C TYR A 51 -0.28 11.43 -5.84
N LYS A 52 0.31 11.95 -4.75
CA LYS A 52 -0.01 13.28 -4.23
C LYS A 52 0.30 14.37 -5.26
N LYS A 53 1.45 14.32 -5.93
CA LYS A 53 1.86 15.28 -6.98
C LYS A 53 0.87 15.31 -8.16
N TYR A 54 0.27 14.17 -8.51
CA TYR A 54 -0.69 14.07 -9.60
C TYR A 54 -2.17 14.18 -9.15
N ASN A 55 -2.44 14.66 -7.94
CA ASN A 55 -3.78 14.91 -7.41
C ASN A 55 -4.70 13.68 -7.33
N PHE A 56 -4.13 12.53 -6.99
CA PHE A 56 -4.91 11.35 -6.61
C PHE A 56 -5.72 11.65 -5.34
N ASP A 57 -6.89 11.04 -5.22
CA ASP A 57 -7.84 11.27 -4.12
C ASP A 57 -7.56 10.40 -2.89
N GLY A 58 -6.78 9.34 -3.05
CA GLY A 58 -6.41 8.45 -1.96
C GLY A 58 -5.38 7.42 -2.41
N VAL A 59 -4.94 6.61 -1.45
CA VAL A 59 -4.02 5.50 -1.66
C VAL A 59 -4.51 4.26 -0.92
N ILE A 60 -4.20 3.09 -1.46
CA ILE A 60 -4.29 1.78 -0.79
C ILE A 60 -2.87 1.22 -0.77
N VAL A 61 -2.50 0.57 0.32
CA VAL A 61 -1.19 -0.08 0.48
C VAL A 61 -1.42 -1.59 0.55
N GLU A 62 -0.69 -2.35 -0.26
CA GLU A 62 -0.87 -3.79 -0.42
C GLU A 62 0.48 -4.51 -0.57
N ASN A 63 0.65 -5.66 0.10
CA ASN A 63 1.82 -6.54 0.01
C ASN A 63 1.74 -7.56 -1.13
N MET A 64 1.36 -7.12 -2.33
CA MET A 64 1.17 -8.01 -3.48
C MET A 64 2.46 -8.71 -3.92
N HIS A 65 3.64 -8.14 -3.63
CA HIS A 65 4.95 -8.70 -3.99
C HIS A 65 5.51 -9.73 -2.99
N ASP A 66 4.72 -10.21 -2.04
CA ASP A 66 5.07 -11.33 -1.15
C ASP A 66 5.04 -12.68 -1.89
N VAL A 67 5.61 -12.70 -3.10
CA VAL A 67 5.63 -13.83 -4.01
C VAL A 67 6.96 -14.60 -3.91
N PRO A 68 6.93 -15.95 -3.97
CA PRO A 68 5.75 -16.82 -3.85
C PRO A 68 5.06 -16.68 -2.49
N TYR A 69 3.72 -16.74 -2.49
CA TYR A 69 2.94 -16.63 -1.27
C TYR A 69 3.20 -17.81 -0.33
N VAL A 70 3.44 -17.50 0.92
CA VAL A 70 3.68 -18.47 2.00
C VAL A 70 2.34 -18.79 2.67
N CYS A 71 2.12 -20.06 3.05
CA CYS A 71 0.94 -20.42 3.82
C CYS A 71 0.90 -19.66 5.15
N SER A 72 -0.29 -19.29 5.61
CA SER A 72 -0.45 -18.50 6.85
C SER A 72 0.21 -19.13 8.08
N LYS A 73 0.27 -20.47 8.15
CA LYS A 73 0.95 -21.22 9.22
C LYS A 73 2.48 -21.03 9.23
N ASP A 74 3.07 -20.71 8.08
CA ASP A 74 4.51 -20.57 7.86
C ASP A 74 4.92 -19.09 7.73
N SER A 75 3.94 -18.16 7.72
CA SER A 75 4.19 -16.72 7.73
C SER A 75 4.57 -16.25 9.14
N GLY A 76 5.75 -15.66 9.26
CA GLY A 76 6.18 -15.03 10.50
C GLY A 76 5.48 -13.68 10.80
N PRO A 77 5.61 -13.16 12.03
CA PRO A 77 5.02 -11.89 12.45
C PRO A 77 5.65 -10.67 11.76
N GLU A 78 6.79 -10.83 11.09
CA GLU A 78 7.53 -9.75 10.45
C GLU A 78 6.72 -9.12 9.31
N VAL A 79 6.00 -9.93 8.53
CA VAL A 79 5.13 -9.46 7.43
C VAL A 79 4.07 -8.50 7.96
N LEU A 80 3.35 -8.88 9.01
CA LEU A 80 2.34 -8.04 9.63
C LEU A 80 2.96 -6.78 10.25
N SER A 81 4.07 -6.95 10.97
CA SER A 81 4.75 -5.87 11.67
C SER A 81 5.20 -4.77 10.70
N VAL A 82 5.77 -5.16 9.56
CA VAL A 82 6.24 -4.21 8.53
C VAL A 82 5.08 -3.58 7.76
N MET A 83 3.97 -4.29 7.53
CA MET A 83 2.77 -3.68 6.94
C MET A 83 2.13 -2.59 7.81
N THR A 84 2.42 -2.59 9.12
CA THR A 84 1.91 -1.61 10.09
C THR A 84 2.96 -0.60 10.55
N ALA A 85 4.16 -0.63 9.97
CA ALA A 85 5.28 0.24 10.34
C ALA A 85 5.12 1.70 9.90
#